data_AF-A0A356X0B6-F1
#
_entry.id   AF-A0A356X0B6-F1
#
_cell.length_a   1.000
_cell.length_b   1.000
_cell.length_c   1.000
_cell.angle_alpha   90.00
_cell.angle_beta   90.00
_cell.angle_gamma   90.00
#
_symmetry.space_group_name_H-M   'P 1'
#
loop_
_entity.id
_entity.type
_entity.pdbx_description
1 polymer ?
#
loop_
_entity_poly.entity_id
_entity_poly.type
_entity_poly.pdbx_seq_one_letter_code
_entity_poly.pdbx_strand_id
1 'polypeptide(L)'
;MKNLGIYTLFLALIIVVQACGPSEEERRAAEQARLDSLRQVEEQRIAQMMEAREDSIARAEERQQIAEEEAKPQFAEDGTYAVQVGAFRSETSAQNYKEELTGREYPHVYIVKVGEEETGNIWFRLRVGFFAEKAEAEELGKELGTELNTGYWVSKVERSAGS
;
A
#
# COMPACT_ATOMS: atom_id res chain seq x y z
N MET A 1 45.76 -30.36 82.85
CA MET A 1 45.38 -29.40 81.78
C MET A 1 45.84 -29.89 80.40
N LYS A 2 45.35 -31.05 79.92
CA LYS A 2 45.78 -31.64 78.62
C LYS A 2 44.64 -31.76 77.58
N ASN A 3 43.40 -31.51 78.00
CA ASN A 3 42.21 -31.70 77.16
C ASN A 3 41.73 -30.39 76.50
N LEU A 4 42.20 -29.23 76.99
CA LEU A 4 41.78 -27.91 76.50
C LEU A 4 42.25 -27.65 75.05
N GLY A 5 43.41 -28.21 74.67
CA GLY A 5 43.98 -28.07 73.32
C GLY A 5 43.22 -28.85 72.23
N ILE A 6 42.55 -29.94 72.59
CA ILE A 6 41.76 -30.74 71.65
C ILE A 6 40.45 -30.02 71.34
N TYR A 7 39.81 -29.42 72.35
CA TYR A 7 38.57 -28.67 72.16
C TYR A 7 38.79 -27.36 71.39
N THR A 8 39.92 -26.66 71.58
CA THR A 8 40.24 -25.48 70.77
C THR A 8 40.53 -25.82 69.31
N LEU A 9 41.14 -26.99 69.04
CA LEU A 9 41.38 -27.45 67.67
C LEU A 9 40.08 -27.84 66.95
N PHE A 10 39.15 -28.49 67.66
CA PHE A 10 37.81 -28.79 67.15
C PHE A 10 36.96 -27.54 66.92
N LEU A 11 37.04 -26.54 67.82
CA LEU A 11 36.30 -25.28 67.68
C LEU A 11 36.82 -24.45 66.49
N ALA A 12 38.14 -24.42 66.26
CA ALA A 12 38.73 -23.75 65.12
C ALA A 12 38.34 -24.40 63.78
N LEU A 13 38.26 -25.73 63.74
CA LEU A 13 37.82 -26.47 62.54
C LEU A 13 36.36 -26.16 62.16
N ILE A 14 35.48 -25.96 63.16
CA ILE A 14 34.06 -25.62 62.94
C ILE A 14 33.89 -24.20 62.37
N ILE A 15 34.77 -23.26 62.73
CA ILE A 15 34.71 -21.86 62.24
C ILE A 15 35.09 -21.77 60.75
N VAL A 16 35.99 -22.63 60.26
CA VAL A 16 36.39 -22.65 58.84
C VAL A 16 35.26 -23.18 57.93
N VAL A 17 34.37 -24.04 58.44
CA VAL A 17 33.24 -24.61 57.69
C VAL A 17 32.08 -23.61 57.52
N GLN A 18 32.06 -22.51 58.29
CA GLN A 18 31.04 -21.45 58.19
C GLN A 18 31.44 -20.32 57.22
N ALA A 19 32.63 -20.37 56.62
CA ALA A 19 33.07 -19.42 55.60
C ALA A 19 32.69 -19.88 54.17
N CYS A 20 31.44 -20.31 53.98
CA CYS A 20 30.88 -20.57 52.65
C CYS A 20 30.34 -19.28 52.03
N GLY A 21 31.24 -18.36 51.67
CA GLY A 21 30.96 -17.37 50.63
C GLY A 21 31.12 -18.03 49.26
N PRO A 22 30.36 -17.63 48.23
CA PRO A 22 30.51 -18.20 46.90
C PRO A 22 31.94 -17.98 46.42
N SER A 23 32.53 -19.02 45.84
CA SER A 23 33.89 -18.96 45.31
C SER A 23 33.97 -17.91 44.19
N GLU A 24 35.17 -17.39 43.88
CA GLU A 24 35.33 -16.39 42.81
C GLU A 24 34.88 -16.91 41.43
N GLU A 25 34.87 -18.23 41.23
CA GLU A 25 34.34 -18.86 40.02
C GLU A 25 32.81 -18.82 39.97
N GLU A 26 32.13 -19.12 41.08
CA GLU A 26 30.67 -19.03 41.16
C GLU A 26 30.16 -17.60 40.95
N ARG A 27 30.89 -16.59 41.44
CA ARG A 27 30.56 -15.19 41.22
C ARG A 27 30.69 -14.79 39.74
N ARG A 28 31.75 -15.23 39.06
CA ARG A 28 31.96 -14.98 37.63
C ARG A 28 30.92 -15.71 36.77
N ALA A 29 30.60 -16.96 37.11
CA ALA A 29 29.54 -17.71 36.43
C ALA A 29 28.17 -17.04 36.59
N ALA A 30 27.85 -16.55 37.78
CA ALA A 30 26.61 -15.81 38.03
C ALA A 30 26.54 -14.48 37.27
N GLU A 31 27.66 -13.76 37.13
CA GLU A 31 27.73 -12.51 36.37
C GLU A 31 27.59 -12.75 34.85
N GLN A 32 28.25 -13.78 34.33
CA GLN A 32 28.10 -14.20 32.93
C GLN A 32 26.66 -14.61 32.62
N ALA A 33 26.04 -15.43 33.47
CA ALA A 33 24.64 -15.82 33.31
C ALA A 33 23.70 -14.60 33.29
N ARG A 34 23.97 -13.56 34.09
CA ARG A 34 23.22 -12.30 34.04
C ARG A 34 23.40 -11.55 32.73
N LEU A 35 24.64 -11.42 32.24
CA LEU A 35 24.92 -10.74 30.97
C LEU A 35 24.28 -11.46 29.78
N ASP A 36 24.32 -12.79 29.79
CA ASP A 36 23.68 -13.60 28.74
C ASP A 36 22.16 -13.48 28.79
N SER A 37 21.58 -13.44 30.00
CA SER A 37 20.14 -13.16 30.17
C SER A 37 19.76 -11.78 29.64
N LEU A 38 20.59 -10.75 29.86
CA LEU A 38 20.36 -9.40 29.34
C LEU A 38 20.43 -9.33 27.81
N ARG A 39 21.40 -10.01 27.20
CA ARG A 39 21.52 -10.11 25.74
C ARG A 39 20.29 -10.77 25.14
N GLN A 40 19.83 -11.87 25.74
CA GLN A 40 18.63 -12.57 25.26
C GLN A 40 17.40 -11.67 25.30
N VAL A 41 17.21 -10.87 26.36
CA VAL A 41 16.08 -9.93 26.44
C VAL A 41 16.19 -8.82 25.40
N GLU A 42 17.39 -8.29 25.16
CA GLU A 42 17.59 -7.25 24.13
C GLU A 42 17.37 -7.81 22.73
N GLU A 43 17.87 -9.01 22.42
CA GLU A 43 17.62 -9.70 21.15
C GLU A 43 16.13 -9.94 20.93
N GLN A 44 15.41 -10.40 21.96
CA GLN A 44 13.95 -10.56 21.91
C GLN A 44 13.25 -9.23 21.65
N ARG A 45 13.69 -8.14 22.30
CA ARG A 45 13.12 -6.81 22.09
C ARG A 45 13.36 -6.32 20.67
N ILE A 46 14.57 -6.48 20.14
CA ILE A 46 14.92 -6.10 18.77
C ILE A 46 14.07 -6.91 17.78
N ALA A 47 13.94 -8.22 17.98
CA ALA A 47 13.11 -9.08 17.14
C ALA A 47 11.63 -8.62 17.14
N GLN A 48 11.06 -8.34 18.31
CA GLN A 48 9.68 -7.82 18.42
C GLN A 48 9.50 -6.48 17.71
N MET A 49 10.48 -5.57 17.83
CA MET A 49 10.43 -4.28 17.15
C MET A 49 10.52 -4.43 15.62
N MET A 50 11.37 -5.35 15.13
CA MET A 50 11.48 -5.64 13.70
C MET A 50 10.18 -6.25 13.16
N GLU A 51 9.62 -7.24 13.85
CA GLU A 51 8.34 -7.87 13.47
C GLU A 51 7.19 -6.87 13.44
N ALA A 52 7.06 -6.02 14.47
CA ALA A 52 6.04 -4.97 14.50
C ALA A 52 6.20 -3.95 13.36
N ARG A 53 7.46 -3.66 12.97
CA ARG A 53 7.74 -2.78 11.84
C ARG A 53 7.33 -3.44 10.53
N GLU A 54 7.67 -4.70 10.32
CA GLU A 54 7.29 -5.45 9.11
C GLU A 54 5.76 -5.55 8.98
N ASP A 55 5.05 -5.89 10.07
CA ASP A 55 3.59 -5.91 10.11
C ASP A 55 2.98 -4.53 9.78
N SER A 56 3.58 -3.44 10.30
CA SER A 56 3.12 -2.09 9.99
C SER A 56 3.31 -1.71 8.51
N ILE A 57 4.41 -2.15 7.90
CA ILE A 57 4.70 -1.89 6.48
C ILE A 57 3.73 -2.70 5.62
N ALA A 58 3.56 -3.99 5.90
CA ALA A 58 2.66 -4.85 5.15
C ALA A 58 1.22 -4.32 5.16
N ARG A 59 0.72 -3.87 6.32
CA ARG A 59 -0.61 -3.25 6.43
C ARG A 59 -0.71 -1.91 5.70
N ALA A 60 0.37 -1.14 5.65
CA ALA A 60 0.39 0.12 4.91
C ALA A 60 0.34 -0.14 3.40
N GLU A 61 1.12 -1.11 2.91
CA GLU A 61 1.12 -1.55 1.51
C GLU A 61 -0.23 -2.13 1.10
N GLU A 62 -0.85 -2.98 1.92
CA GLU A 62 -2.20 -3.53 1.67
C GLU A 62 -3.24 -2.40 1.55
N ARG A 63 -3.20 -1.42 2.46
CA ARG A 63 -4.11 -0.25 2.39
C ARG A 63 -3.88 0.59 1.14
N GLN A 64 -2.63 0.76 0.71
CA GLN A 64 -2.31 1.49 -0.51
C GLN A 64 -2.84 0.77 -1.74
N GLN A 65 -2.67 -0.55 -1.82
CA GLN A 65 -3.18 -1.36 -2.93
C GLN A 65 -4.71 -1.30 -3.01
N ILE A 66 -5.41 -1.42 -1.87
CA ILE A 66 -6.87 -1.29 -1.82
C ILE A 66 -7.30 0.10 -2.28
N ALA A 67 -6.64 1.16 -1.80
CA ALA A 67 -6.97 2.53 -2.18
C ALA A 67 -6.70 2.79 -3.69
N GLU A 68 -5.64 2.22 -4.25
CA GLU A 68 -5.34 2.32 -5.68
C GLU A 68 -6.35 1.56 -6.53
N GLU A 69 -6.79 0.38 -6.09
CA GLU A 69 -7.81 -0.39 -6.79
C GLU A 69 -9.20 0.28 -6.71
N GLU A 70 -9.56 0.84 -5.55
CA GLU A 70 -10.78 1.64 -5.39
C GLU A 70 -10.76 2.94 -6.20
N ALA A 71 -9.58 3.53 -6.41
CA ALA A 71 -9.41 4.76 -7.19
C ALA A 71 -9.51 4.54 -8.71
N LYS A 72 -9.43 3.29 -9.21
CA LYS A 72 -9.58 3.03 -10.64
C LYS A 72 -11.01 3.33 -11.09
N PRO A 73 -11.19 4.05 -12.21
CA PRO A 73 -12.51 4.36 -12.72
C PRO A 73 -13.30 3.08 -12.99
N GLN A 74 -14.46 2.94 -12.34
CA GLN A 74 -15.35 1.81 -12.54
C GLN A 74 -16.15 2.00 -13.83
N PHE A 75 -15.86 1.18 -14.83
CA PHE A 75 -16.59 1.20 -16.09
C PHE A 75 -17.78 0.23 -16.02
N ALA A 76 -18.96 0.71 -16.38
CA ALA A 76 -20.17 -0.09 -16.54
C ALA A 76 -20.42 -0.34 -18.03
N GLU A 77 -20.43 -1.59 -18.50
CA GLU A 77 -20.65 -1.92 -19.92
C GLU A 77 -21.95 -1.32 -20.49
N ASP A 78 -22.99 -1.24 -19.65
CA ASP A 78 -24.29 -0.65 -19.95
C ASP A 78 -24.47 0.78 -19.42
N GLY A 79 -23.39 1.40 -18.94
CA GLY A 79 -23.35 2.76 -18.40
C GLY A 79 -23.97 3.79 -19.35
N THR A 80 -24.71 4.75 -18.79
CA THR A 80 -25.45 5.75 -19.57
C THR A 80 -24.71 7.06 -19.74
N TYR A 81 -23.60 7.27 -19.01
CA TYR A 81 -22.77 8.47 -19.10
C TYR A 81 -21.41 8.15 -19.70
N ALA A 82 -20.84 9.09 -20.42
CA ALA A 82 -19.48 9.01 -20.95
C ALA A 82 -18.80 10.37 -20.89
N VAL A 83 -17.48 10.34 -20.75
CA VAL A 83 -16.63 11.54 -20.73
C VAL A 83 -16.18 11.86 -22.13
N GLN A 84 -16.51 13.04 -22.64
CA GLN A 84 -15.98 13.54 -23.90
C GLN A 84 -14.74 14.40 -23.63
N VAL A 85 -13.61 14.03 -24.23
CA VAL A 85 -12.31 14.71 -24.05
C VAL A 85 -11.87 15.50 -25.29
N GLY A 86 -12.58 15.34 -26.40
CA GLY A 86 -12.28 16.06 -27.63
C GLY A 86 -13.40 15.98 -28.67
N ALA A 87 -13.38 16.95 -29.59
CA ALA A 87 -14.24 16.97 -30.76
C ALA A 87 -13.43 17.44 -31.97
N PHE A 88 -13.37 16.62 -33.01
CA PHE A 88 -12.53 16.84 -34.19
C PHE A 88 -13.38 16.93 -35.45
N ARG A 89 -12.89 17.68 -36.45
CA ARG A 89 -13.49 17.72 -37.80
C ARG A 89 -12.94 16.65 -38.73
N SER A 90 -11.81 16.06 -38.39
CA SER A 90 -11.12 15.01 -39.16
C SER A 90 -11.17 13.69 -38.39
N GLU A 91 -11.56 12.62 -39.09
CA GLU A 91 -11.56 11.27 -38.55
C GLU A 91 -10.14 10.83 -38.17
N THR A 92 -9.16 11.09 -39.04
CA THR A 92 -7.76 10.74 -38.81
C THR A 92 -7.22 11.42 -37.55
N SER A 93 -7.55 12.69 -37.32
CA SER A 93 -7.13 13.39 -36.10
C SER A 93 -7.75 12.78 -34.84
N ALA A 94 -9.02 12.37 -34.91
CA ALA A 94 -9.68 11.71 -33.80
C ALA A 94 -9.08 10.32 -33.52
N GLN A 95 -8.75 9.55 -34.56
CA GLN A 95 -8.12 8.23 -34.43
C GLN A 95 -6.72 8.33 -33.82
N ASN A 96 -5.88 9.26 -34.29
CA ASN A 96 -4.55 9.46 -33.71
C ASN A 96 -4.63 9.79 -32.20
N TYR A 97 -5.59 10.63 -31.80
CA TYR A 97 -5.78 10.99 -30.39
C TYR A 97 -6.36 9.83 -29.57
N LYS A 98 -7.20 9.00 -30.17
CA LYS A 98 -7.69 7.74 -29.55
C LYS A 98 -6.53 6.79 -29.26
N GLU A 99 -5.63 6.59 -30.21
CA GLU A 99 -4.46 5.72 -30.05
C GLU A 99 -3.54 6.21 -28.94
N GLU A 100 -3.32 7.54 -28.86
CA GLU A 100 -2.55 8.16 -27.78
C GLU A 100 -3.16 7.88 -26.39
N LEU A 101 -4.48 7.99 -26.25
CA LEU A 101 -5.17 7.70 -24.98
C LEU A 101 -5.22 6.22 -24.64
N THR A 102 -5.38 5.36 -25.64
CA THR A 102 -5.42 3.90 -25.43
C THR A 102 -4.08 3.39 -24.88
N GLY A 103 -2.97 4.03 -25.25
CA GLY A 103 -1.64 3.70 -24.72
C GLY A 103 -1.38 4.12 -23.27
N ARG A 104 -2.27 4.92 -22.66
CA ARG A 104 -2.12 5.51 -21.32
C ARG A 104 -3.02 4.85 -20.26
N GLU A 105 -3.36 3.57 -20.43
CA GLU A 105 -4.21 2.79 -19.51
C GLU A 105 -5.69 3.22 -19.42
N TYR A 106 -6.23 3.83 -20.46
CA TYR A 106 -7.68 4.10 -20.56
C TYR A 106 -8.35 3.08 -21.51
N PRO A 107 -8.82 1.90 -21.03
CA PRO A 107 -9.22 0.78 -21.89
C PRO A 107 -10.53 0.97 -22.68
N HIS A 108 -11.22 2.11 -22.55
CA HIS A 108 -12.56 2.30 -23.14
C HIS A 108 -12.70 3.61 -23.91
N VAL A 109 -11.72 3.94 -24.75
CA VAL A 109 -11.79 5.12 -25.62
C VAL A 109 -12.48 4.76 -26.94
N TYR A 110 -13.49 5.54 -27.34
CA TYR A 110 -14.23 5.34 -28.59
C TYR A 110 -14.61 6.67 -29.24
N ILE A 111 -14.83 6.62 -30.56
CA ILE A 111 -15.20 7.80 -31.35
C ILE A 111 -16.66 7.66 -31.78
N VAL A 112 -17.42 8.74 -31.62
CA VAL A 112 -18.79 8.86 -32.13
C VAL A 112 -18.81 9.90 -33.24
N LYS A 113 -19.31 9.51 -34.40
CA LYS A 113 -19.59 10.43 -35.52
C LYS A 113 -20.95 11.08 -35.30
N VAL A 114 -20.98 12.41 -35.28
CA VAL A 114 -22.21 13.21 -35.08
C VAL A 114 -22.30 14.28 -36.15
N GLY A 115 -23.48 14.46 -36.73
CA GLY A 115 -23.76 15.49 -37.72
C GLY A 115 -24.31 14.91 -39.02
N GLU A 116 -24.44 15.77 -40.02
CA GLU A 116 -25.04 15.44 -41.30
C GLU A 116 -23.94 15.37 -42.38
N GLU A 117 -23.84 14.21 -43.04
CA GLU A 117 -22.80 14.00 -44.06
C GLU A 117 -23.06 14.85 -45.30
N GLU A 118 -24.33 15.06 -45.65
CA GLU A 118 -24.73 15.82 -46.84
C GLU A 118 -24.31 17.29 -46.76
N THR A 119 -24.31 17.88 -45.56
CA THR A 119 -23.87 19.27 -45.36
C THR A 119 -22.38 19.37 -45.03
N GLY A 120 -21.67 18.23 -44.92
CA GLY A 120 -20.27 18.18 -44.45
C GLY A 120 -20.07 18.62 -43.00
N ASN A 121 -21.12 18.74 -42.19
CA ASN A 121 -21.03 19.21 -40.81
C ASN A 121 -20.85 18.04 -39.84
N ILE A 122 -19.85 17.22 -40.13
CA ILE A 122 -19.51 16.05 -39.34
C ILE A 122 -18.52 16.45 -38.24
N TRP A 123 -18.74 15.89 -37.07
CA TRP A 123 -17.84 15.94 -35.92
C TRP A 123 -17.55 14.53 -35.42
N PHE A 124 -16.29 14.29 -35.08
CA PHE A 124 -15.80 13.06 -34.45
C PHE A 124 -15.55 13.37 -32.99
N ARG A 125 -16.46 12.93 -32.11
CA ARG A 125 -16.39 13.15 -30.67
C ARG A 125 -15.66 11.98 -30.04
N LEU A 126 -14.57 12.27 -29.34
CA LEU A 126 -13.78 11.27 -28.63
C LEU A 126 -14.29 11.15 -27.21
N ARG A 127 -14.72 9.93 -26.85
CA ARG A 127 -15.31 9.61 -25.56
C ARG A 127 -14.52 8.52 -24.84
N VAL A 128 -14.54 8.57 -23.51
CA VAL A 128 -13.84 7.64 -22.62
C VAL A 128 -14.85 7.06 -21.64
N GLY A 129 -14.88 5.73 -21.60
CA GLY A 129 -15.64 4.96 -20.63
C GLY A 129 -17.15 5.00 -20.83
N PHE A 130 -17.80 4.14 -20.04
CA PHE A 130 -19.23 4.11 -19.82
C PHE A 130 -19.43 4.05 -18.32
N PHE A 131 -20.24 4.95 -17.78
CA PHE A 131 -20.46 5.11 -16.34
C PHE A 131 -21.94 4.98 -16.04
N ALA A 132 -22.25 4.28 -14.95
CA ALA A 132 -23.63 4.19 -14.46
C ALA A 132 -24.08 5.56 -13.95
N GLU A 133 -23.22 6.23 -13.18
CA GLU A 133 -23.51 7.52 -12.56
C GLU A 133 -22.76 8.67 -13.23
N LYS A 134 -23.41 9.84 -13.25
CA LYS A 134 -22.79 11.06 -13.81
C LYS A 134 -21.58 11.51 -12.99
N ALA A 135 -21.62 11.29 -11.67
CA ALA A 135 -20.56 11.73 -10.75
C ALA A 135 -19.23 11.01 -11.03
N GLU A 136 -19.27 9.70 -11.29
CA GLU A 136 -18.09 8.89 -11.65
C GLU A 136 -17.47 9.38 -12.96
N ALA A 137 -18.31 9.67 -13.96
CA ALA A 137 -17.85 10.27 -15.21
C ALA A 137 -17.24 11.68 -15.00
N GLU A 138 -17.79 12.48 -14.10
CA GLU A 138 -17.24 13.81 -13.81
C GLU A 138 -15.89 13.75 -13.11
N GLU A 139 -15.69 12.78 -12.22
CA GLU A 139 -14.41 12.56 -11.55
C GLU A 139 -13.31 12.21 -12.56
N LEU A 140 -13.53 11.19 -13.39
CA LEU A 140 -12.59 10.84 -14.46
C LEU A 140 -12.40 12.00 -15.44
N GLY A 141 -13.46 12.74 -15.75
CA GLY A 141 -13.39 13.91 -16.62
C GLY A 141 -12.47 15.01 -16.10
N LYS A 142 -12.50 15.29 -14.79
CA LYS A 142 -11.59 16.27 -14.15
C LYS A 142 -10.14 15.81 -14.20
N GLU A 143 -9.90 14.54 -13.93
CA GLU A 143 -8.59 13.93 -13.99
C GLU A 143 -8.01 14.02 -15.40
N LEU A 144 -8.75 13.51 -16.39
CA LEU A 144 -8.36 13.54 -17.80
C LEU A 144 -8.17 14.97 -18.31
N GLY A 145 -9.06 15.90 -17.97
CA GLY A 145 -8.93 17.29 -18.38
C GLY A 145 -7.67 17.95 -17.82
N THR A 146 -7.28 17.61 -16.59
CA THR A 146 -6.05 18.11 -15.96
C THR A 146 -4.81 17.47 -16.58
N GLU A 147 -4.81 16.14 -16.75
CA GLU A 147 -3.67 15.39 -17.30
C GLU A 147 -3.39 15.76 -18.77
N LEU A 148 -4.44 15.83 -19.58
CA LEU A 148 -4.34 16.11 -21.01
C LEU A 148 -4.27 17.60 -21.31
N ASN A 149 -4.47 18.46 -20.30
CA ASN A 149 -4.61 19.91 -20.45
C ASN A 149 -5.69 20.27 -21.50
N THR A 150 -6.83 19.57 -21.42
CA THR A 150 -7.98 19.75 -22.30
C THR A 150 -9.25 20.05 -21.52
N GLY A 151 -10.27 20.57 -22.21
CA GLY A 151 -11.61 20.62 -21.64
C GLY A 151 -12.26 19.23 -21.68
N TYR A 152 -13.08 18.92 -20.68
CA TYR A 152 -13.92 17.72 -20.67
C TYR A 152 -15.40 18.07 -20.65
N TRP A 153 -16.23 17.14 -21.10
CA TRP A 153 -17.68 17.26 -20.95
C TRP A 153 -18.32 15.88 -20.71
N VAL A 154 -19.11 15.77 -19.64
CA VAL A 154 -19.89 14.55 -19.37
C VAL A 154 -21.25 14.65 -20.04
N SER A 155 -21.60 13.63 -20.82
CA SER A 155 -22.88 13.55 -21.52
C SER A 155 -23.47 12.15 -21.47
N LYS A 156 -24.79 12.06 -21.67
CA LYS A 156 -25.44 10.76 -21.83
C LYS A 156 -25.03 10.12 -23.15
N VAL A 157 -24.85 8.82 -23.15
CA VAL A 157 -24.64 8.02 -24.36
C VAL A 157 -26.00 7.82 -25.01
N GLU A 158 -26.22 8.46 -26.14
CA GLU A 158 -27.35 8.18 -27.01
C GLU A 158 -27.09 6.85 -27.70
N ARG A 159 -27.57 5.76 -27.11
CA ARG A 159 -27.70 4.49 -27.81
C ARG A 159 -28.91 4.68 -28.73
N SER A 160 -28.68 4.83 -30.03
CA SER A 160 -29.76 4.67 -30.99
C SER A 160 -30.36 3.29 -30.74
N ALA A 161 -31.58 3.25 -30.19
CA ALA A 161 -32.36 2.03 -30.17
C ALA A 161 -32.51 1.64 -31.64
N GLY A 162 -31.76 0.63 -32.07
CA GLY A 162 -31.93 0.06 -33.39
C GLY A 162 -33.39 -0.30 -33.56
N SER A 163 -34.04 0.32 -34.54
CA SER A 163 -35.32 -0.09 -35.11
C SER A 163 -35.23 0.15 -36.60
#